data_AF-A0A963EPC2-F1
#
_entry.id   AF-A0A963EPC2-F1
#
_cell.length_a   1.000
_cell.length_b   1.000
_cell.length_c   1.000
_cell.angle_alpha   90.00
_cell.angle_beta   90.00
_cell.angle_gamma   90.00
#
_symmetry.space_group_name_H-M   'P 1'
#
loop_
_entity.id
_entity.type
_entity.pdbx_description
1 polymer ?
#
loop_
_entity_poly.entity_id
_entity_poly.type
_entity_poly.pdbx_seq_one_letter_code
_entity_poly.pdbx_strand_id
1 'polypeptide(L)' 'EILGCGMVHPNVLTLAGIDAEEFTGYAFGIGIERLAMLRYGVTDLRTFFDNDLRFLRQFS' A
#
# COMPACT_ATOMS: atom_id res chain seq x y z
N GLU A 1 -7.20 -10.10 -4.02
CA GLU A 1 -5.91 -9.71 -3.43
C GLU A 1 -5.99 -8.27 -2.94
N ILE A 2 -5.49 -7.98 -1.72
CA ILE A 2 -5.64 -6.67 -1.04
C ILE A 2 -4.28 -6.09 -0.63
N LEU A 3 -3.32 -6.94 -0.24
CA LEU A 3 -1.97 -6.54 0.14
C LEU A 3 -0.99 -7.69 -0.10
N GLY A 4 0.30 -7.35 -0.22
CA GLY A 4 1.41 -8.30 -0.24
C GLY A 4 2.31 -8.08 0.98
N CYS A 5 2.88 -9.16 1.50
CA CYS A 5 3.77 -9.13 2.67
C CYS A 5 4.76 -10.29 2.67
N GLY A 6 5.81 -10.17 3.50
CA GLY A 6 6.81 -11.22 3.62
C GLY A 6 8.01 -10.84 4.48
N MET A 7 8.85 -11.83 4.74
CA MET A 7 10.14 -11.63 5.39
C MET A 7 11.03 -10.76 4.50
N VAL A 8 11.72 -9.81 5.11
CA VAL A 8 12.72 -8.98 4.43
C VAL A 8 13.89 -9.89 4.06
N HIS A 9 14.30 -9.83 2.80
CA HIS A 9 15.41 -10.64 2.31
C HIS A 9 16.73 -10.23 2.99
N PRO A 10 17.59 -11.16 3.44
CA PRO A 10 18.87 -10.86 4.12
C PRO A 10 19.73 -9.81 3.40
N ASN A 11 19.89 -9.94 2.08
CA ASN A 11 20.61 -8.94 1.26
C ASN A 11 20.11 -7.49 1.43
N VAL A 12 18.81 -7.27 1.69
CA VAL A 12 18.27 -5.92 1.93
C VAL A 12 18.74 -5.38 3.27
N LEU A 13 18.79 -6.21 4.30
CA LEU A 13 19.34 -5.84 5.61
C LEU A 13 20.84 -5.53 5.49
N THR A 14 21.60 -6.41 4.83
CA THR A 14 23.04 -6.22 4.63
C THR A 14 23.34 -4.93 3.85
N LEU A 15 22.58 -4.63 2.79
CA LEU A 15 22.73 -3.38 2.03
C LEU A 15 22.39 -2.13 2.86
N ALA A 16 21.54 -2.25 3.88
CA ALA A 16 21.22 -1.19 4.83
C ALA A 16 22.23 -1.10 6.00
N GLY A 17 23.28 -1.92 6.01
CA GLY A 17 24.28 -1.96 7.08
C GLY A 17 23.80 -2.71 8.33
N ILE A 18 22.78 -3.56 8.21
CA ILE A 18 22.22 -4.37 9.30
C ILE A 18 22.70 -5.81 9.12
N ASP A 19 23.23 -6.42 10.19
CA ASP A 19 23.62 -7.83 10.18
C ASP A 19 22.37 -8.74 10.11
N ALA A 20 22.27 -9.52 9.04
CA ALA A 20 21.12 -10.37 8.76
C ALA A 20 21.15 -11.70 9.55
N GLU A 21 22.26 -12.04 10.21
CA GLU A 21 22.36 -13.21 11.09
C GLU A 21 21.88 -12.88 12.52
N GLU A 22 22.03 -11.62 12.95
CA GLU A 22 21.53 -11.14 14.25
C GLU A 22 20.08 -10.64 14.15
N PHE A 23 19.73 -9.97 13.04
CA PHE A 23 18.43 -9.33 12.87
C PHE A 23 17.63 -9.91 11.71
N THR A 24 16.32 -10.04 11.93
CA THR A 24 15.34 -10.37 10.88
C THR A 24 14.33 -9.25 10.74
N GLY A 25 13.66 -9.18 9.59
CA GLY A 25 12.66 -8.16 9.31
C GLY A 25 11.42 -8.71 8.62
N TYR A 26 10.30 -8.02 8.77
CA TYR A 26 9.06 -8.29 8.04
C TYR A 26 8.58 -6.99 7.38
N ALA A 27 8.10 -7.09 6.14
CA ALA A 27 7.58 -5.96 5.38
C ALA A 27 6.24 -6.29 4.74
N PHE A 28 5.43 -5.26 4.55
CA PHE A 28 4.14 -5.35 3.85
C PHE A 28 3.86 -4.07 3.07
N GLY A 29 3.04 -4.19 2.03
CA GLY A 29 2.63 -3.08 1.18
C GLY A 29 1.16 -3.16 0.83
N ILE A 30 0.49 -2.00 0.86
CA ILE A 30 -0.92 -1.85 0.52
C ILE A 30 -1.12 -0.62 -0.36
N GLY A 31 -1.98 -0.73 -1.38
CA GLY A 31 -2.42 0.40 -2.20
C GLY A 31 -3.65 1.05 -1.58
N ILE A 32 -3.55 2.33 -1.22
CA ILE A 32 -4.63 3.07 -0.53
C ILE A 32 -5.84 3.22 -1.45
N GLU A 33 -5.62 3.47 -2.74
CA GLU A 33 -6.68 3.60 -3.75
C GLU A 33 -7.42 2.27 -3.92
N ARG A 34 -6.69 1.15 -3.96
CA ARG A 34 -7.31 -0.18 -4.06
C ARG A 34 -8.19 -0.48 -2.84
N LEU A 35 -7.72 -0.10 -1.65
CA LEU A 35 -8.50 -0.24 -0.41
C LEU A 35 -9.75 0.65 -0.43
N ALA A 36 -9.62 1.90 -0.87
CA ALA A 36 -10.74 2.85 -0.98
C ALA A 36 -11.78 2.37 -1.99
N MET A 37 -11.37 1.86 -3.16
CA MET A 37 -12.26 1.30 -4.16
C MET A 37 -13.08 0.12 -3.62
N LEU A 38 -12.46 -0.79 -2.87
CA LEU A 38 -13.15 -1.91 -2.25
C LEU A 38 -14.09 -1.46 -1.12
N ARG A 39 -13.66 -0.50 -0.31
CA ARG A 39 -14.43 -0.01 0.85
C ARG A 39 -15.65 0.80 0.44
N TYR A 40 -15.51 1.65 -0.57
CA TYR A 40 -16.53 2.62 -0.98
C TYR A 40 -17.21 2.27 -2.31
N GLY A 41 -16.88 1.11 -2.91
CA GLY A 41 -17.48 0.66 -4.16
C GLY A 41 -17.13 1.53 -5.37
N VAL A 42 -16.00 2.25 -5.33
CA VAL A 42 -15.54 3.07 -6.46
C VAL A 42 -15.02 2.15 -7.55
N THR A 43 -15.60 2.25 -8.75
CA THR A 43 -15.32 1.36 -9.88
C THR A 43 -14.20 1.85 -10.80
N ASP A 44 -13.90 3.15 -10.78
CA ASP A 44 -12.91 3.78 -11.65
C ASP A 44 -11.84 4.55 -10.84
N LEU A 45 -10.58 4.14 -11.01
CA LEU A 45 -9.41 4.72 -10.33
C LEU A 45 -9.17 6.19 -10.74
N ARG A 46 -9.55 6.59 -11.95
CA ARG A 46 -9.31 7.96 -12.45
C ARG A 46 -10.05 9.01 -11.62
N THR A 47 -11.19 8.63 -11.06
CA THR A 47 -12.03 9.48 -10.21
C THR A 47 -11.27 10.09 -9.03
N PHE A 48 -10.23 9.42 -8.52
CA PHE A 48 -9.39 9.96 -7.43
C PHE A 48 -8.49 11.12 -7.89
N PHE A 49 -8.21 11.26 -9.18
CA PHE A 49 -7.32 12.27 -9.75
C PHE A 49 -8.06 13.42 -10.45
N ASP A 50 -9.32 13.23 -10.82
CA ASP A 50 -10.13 14.21 -11.55
C ASP A 50 -10.58 15.40 -10.67
N ASN A 51 -10.49 15.30 -9.34
CA ASN A 51 -10.89 16.34 -8.38
C ASN A 51 -12.34 16.87 -8.55
N ASP A 52 -13.25 16.03 -9.05
CA ASP A 52 -14.65 16.39 -9.24
C ASP A 52 -15.37 16.59 -7.89
N LEU A 53 -15.90 17.80 -7.66
CA LEU A 53 -16.64 18.13 -6.44
C LEU A 53 -17.86 17.22 -6.21
N ARG A 54 -18.48 16.68 -7.27
CA ARG A 54 -19.61 15.74 -7.17
C ARG A 54 -19.18 14.41 -6.57
N PHE A 55 -17.96 13.96 -6.85
CA PHE A 55 -17.38 12.78 -6.24
C PHE A 55 -16.96 13.08 -4.80
N LEU A 56 -16.22 14.16 -4.58
CA LEU A 56 -15.69 14.51 -3.25
C LEU A 56 -16.79 14.72 -2.20
N ARG A 57 -17.93 15.30 -2.60
CA ARG A 57 -19.10 15.50 -1.71
C ARG A 57 -19.74 14.20 -1.20
N GLN A 58 -19.40 13.04 -1.76
CA GLN A 58 -19.92 11.75 -1.29
C GLN A 58 -19.26 11.29 0.02
N PHE A 59 -18.16 11.95 0.43
CA PHE A 59 -17.33 11.56 1.57
C PHE A 59 -17.26 12.62 2.69
N SER A 60 -18.10 13.66 2.61
CA SER A 60 -18.18 14.79 3.56
C SER A 60 -19.52 14.84 4.27
#